data_AF-A0A1X0RRI3-F1
#
_entry.id   AF-A0A1X0RRI3-F1
#
_cell.length_a   1.000
_cell.length_b   1.000
_cell.length_c   1.000
_cell.angle_alpha   90.00
_cell.angle_beta   90.00
_cell.angle_gamma   90.00
#
_symmetry.space_group_name_H-M   'P 1'
#
loop_
_entity.id
_entity.type
_entity.pdbx_description
1 polymer ?
#
loop_
_entity_poly.entity_id
_entity_poly.type
_entity_poly.pdbx_seq_one_letter_code
_entity_poly.pdbx_strand_id
1 'polypeptide(L)'
;KVADAEVNFPAWAKAVDLMYPRALKMILKPRHISVGYPLITTLLCVSRKNFFAENWTAILESCYQKFSKQDKYTKLMLLGCISRLVWIYLFRCKESTSVTYKKLDTIIKTLFPPFRRAVHPSDIPLDHFILIVYFSLMRDVE
;
A
#
# COMPACT_ATOMS: atom_id res chain seq x y z
N LYS A 1 9.69 -3.26 13.35
CA LYS A 1 10.89 -2.51 12.89
C LYS A 1 10.91 -2.54 11.37
N VAL A 2 11.02 -1.39 10.70
CA VAL A 2 11.08 -1.32 9.22
C VAL A 2 12.54 -1.33 8.78
N ALA A 3 12.85 -1.93 7.62
CA ALA A 3 14.22 -2.01 7.12
C ALA A 3 14.71 -0.63 6.65
N ASP A 4 15.85 -0.17 7.18
CA ASP A 4 16.45 1.13 6.85
C ASP A 4 17.88 1.01 6.30
N ALA A 5 18.80 0.26 6.92
CA ALA A 5 20.18 0.16 6.42
C ALA A 5 20.27 -0.74 5.17
N GLU A 6 19.63 -1.90 5.21
CA GLU A 6 19.72 -2.94 4.16
C GLU A 6 19.21 -2.44 2.80
N VAL A 7 18.13 -1.67 2.81
CA VAL A 7 17.49 -1.14 1.58
C VAL A 7 18.31 -0.05 0.90
N ASN A 8 19.32 0.51 1.60
CA ASN A 8 20.25 1.50 1.05
C ASN A 8 21.50 0.86 0.43
N PHE A 9 21.65 -0.47 0.50
CA PHE A 9 22.74 -1.16 -0.17
C PHE A 9 22.67 -0.95 -1.70
N PRO A 10 23.75 -0.48 -2.37
CA PRO A 10 23.67 -0.08 -3.78
C PRO A 10 23.20 -1.17 -4.74
N ALA A 11 23.63 -2.42 -4.54
CA ALA A 11 23.19 -3.52 -5.40
C ALA A 11 21.70 -3.83 -5.21
N TRP A 12 21.19 -3.67 -3.99
CA TRP A 12 19.77 -3.84 -3.71
C TRP A 12 18.93 -2.72 -4.34
N ALA A 13 19.36 -1.46 -4.18
CA ALA A 13 18.73 -0.32 -4.83
C ALA A 13 18.63 -0.53 -6.34
N LYS A 14 19.74 -0.96 -6.98
CA LYS A 14 19.77 -1.29 -8.40
C LYS A 14 18.83 -2.44 -8.76
N ALA A 15 18.71 -3.46 -7.91
CA ALA A 15 17.79 -4.57 -8.13
C ALA A 15 16.32 -4.09 -8.13
N VAL A 16 15.94 -3.24 -7.16
CA VAL A 16 14.60 -2.64 -7.11
C VAL A 16 14.35 -1.77 -8.34
N ASP A 17 15.30 -0.91 -8.72
CA ASP A 17 15.19 -0.03 -9.89
C ASP A 17 15.01 -0.83 -11.21
N LEU A 18 15.63 -2.01 -11.32
CA LEU A 18 15.49 -2.91 -12.47
C LEU A 18 14.17 -3.69 -12.49
N MET A 19 13.68 -4.11 -11.32
CA MET A 19 12.47 -4.95 -11.21
C MET A 19 11.18 -4.13 -11.24
N TYR A 20 11.17 -2.94 -10.65
CA TYR A 20 9.96 -2.13 -10.48
C TYR A 20 9.24 -1.82 -11.80
N PRO A 21 9.91 -1.38 -12.89
CA PRO A 21 9.23 -1.13 -14.17
C PRO A 21 8.61 -2.39 -14.79
N ARG A 22 9.17 -3.57 -14.51
CA ARG A 22 8.64 -4.86 -14.99
C ARG A 22 7.38 -5.23 -14.21
N ALA A 23 7.43 -5.09 -12.89
CA ALA A 23 6.26 -5.29 -12.02
C ALA A 23 5.12 -4.31 -12.37
N LEU A 24 5.45 -3.06 -12.69
CA LEU A 24 4.48 -2.07 -13.15
C LEU A 24 3.78 -2.50 -14.44
N LYS A 25 4.52 -3.03 -15.42
CA LYS A 25 3.92 -3.61 -16.64
C LYS A 25 3.06 -4.84 -16.37
N MET A 26 3.32 -5.58 -15.29
CA MET A 26 2.50 -6.74 -14.92
C MET A 26 1.12 -6.31 -14.40
N ILE A 27 1.04 -5.31 -13.52
CA ILE A 27 -0.26 -4.88 -12.95
C ILE A 27 -1.21 -4.27 -13.99
N LEU A 28 -0.68 -3.84 -15.13
CA LEU A 28 -1.49 -3.39 -16.28
C LEU A 28 -2.23 -4.54 -16.98
N LYS A 29 -1.78 -5.79 -16.81
CA LYS A 29 -2.37 -6.97 -17.46
C LYS A 29 -3.33 -7.68 -16.48
N PRO A 30 -4.64 -7.80 -16.79
CA PRO A 30 -5.61 -8.39 -15.87
C PRO A 30 -5.23 -9.77 -15.33
N ARG A 31 -4.66 -10.63 -16.20
CA ARG A 31 -4.21 -11.98 -15.82
C ARG A 31 -3.08 -12.03 -14.79
N HIS A 32 -2.40 -10.91 -14.53
CA HIS A 32 -1.30 -10.84 -13.59
C HIS A 32 -1.64 -10.05 -12.33
N ILE A 33 -2.89 -9.59 -12.14
CA ILE A 33 -3.27 -8.81 -10.95
C ILE A 33 -2.91 -9.55 -9.65
N SER A 34 -3.20 -10.86 -9.59
CA SER A 34 -2.97 -11.71 -8.40
C SER A 34 -1.50 -11.81 -7.97
N VAL A 35 -0.55 -11.55 -8.88
CA VAL A 35 0.90 -11.68 -8.63
C VAL A 35 1.66 -10.36 -8.78
N GLY A 36 1.17 -9.46 -9.62
CA GLY A 36 1.79 -8.19 -9.94
C GLY A 36 1.66 -7.19 -8.78
N TYR A 37 0.48 -7.10 -8.16
CA TYR A 37 0.28 -6.20 -7.01
C TYR A 37 1.11 -6.61 -5.80
N PRO A 38 1.16 -7.89 -5.39
CA PRO A 38 2.07 -8.33 -4.33
C PRO A 38 3.53 -8.00 -4.65
N LEU A 39 3.99 -8.26 -5.88
CA LEU A 39 5.36 -7.98 -6.26
C LEU A 39 5.70 -6.48 -6.20
N ILE A 40 4.88 -5.62 -6.82
CA ILE A 40 5.16 -4.17 -6.86
C ILE A 40 5.07 -3.56 -5.47
N THR A 41 4.12 -4.00 -4.63
CA THR A 41 4.02 -3.56 -3.24
C THR A 41 5.23 -4.00 -2.44
N THR A 42 5.65 -5.28 -2.55
CA THR A 42 6.85 -5.76 -1.86
C THR A 42 8.08 -4.96 -2.28
N LEU A 43 8.29 -4.72 -3.58
CA LEU A 43 9.39 -3.90 -4.10
C LEU A 43 9.39 -2.49 -3.50
N LEU A 44 8.23 -1.87 -3.36
CA LEU A 44 8.11 -0.57 -2.69
C LEU A 44 8.45 -0.66 -1.19
N CYS A 45 7.91 -1.65 -0.47
CA CYS A 45 8.16 -1.81 0.95
C CYS A 45 9.65 -1.98 1.29
N VAL A 46 10.40 -2.62 0.39
CA VAL A 46 11.85 -2.86 0.52
C VAL A 46 12.70 -1.87 -0.28
N SER A 47 12.13 -0.80 -0.82
CA SER A 47 12.88 0.22 -1.56
C SER A 47 13.54 1.25 -0.64
N ARG A 48 14.35 2.14 -1.21
CA ARG A 48 14.85 3.34 -0.51
C ARG A 48 13.68 4.28 -0.20
N LYS A 49 13.77 5.02 0.90
CA LYS A 49 12.72 5.96 1.34
C LYS A 49 12.23 6.91 0.24
N ASN A 50 13.15 7.52 -0.52
CA ASN A 50 12.78 8.46 -1.58
C ASN A 50 12.03 7.77 -2.72
N PHE A 51 12.52 6.60 -3.15
CA PHE A 51 11.86 5.80 -4.17
C PHE A 51 10.44 5.39 -3.74
N PHE A 52 10.26 4.96 -2.49
CA PHE A 52 8.95 4.68 -1.93
C PHE A 52 8.05 5.93 -1.98
N ALA A 53 8.53 7.06 -1.45
CA ALA A 53 7.77 8.31 -1.32
C ALA A 53 7.25 8.83 -2.66
N GLU A 54 8.02 8.67 -3.74
CA GLU A 54 7.65 9.07 -5.10
C GLU A 54 6.59 8.17 -5.75
N ASN A 55 6.51 6.90 -5.35
CA ASN A 55 5.78 5.88 -6.12
C ASN A 55 4.56 5.30 -5.40
N TRP A 56 4.55 5.27 -4.07
CA TRP A 56 3.57 4.49 -3.31
C TRP A 56 2.12 4.93 -3.50
N THR A 57 1.87 6.23 -3.63
CA THR A 57 0.52 6.79 -3.82
C THR A 57 -0.11 6.31 -5.12
N ALA A 58 0.65 6.28 -6.22
CA ALA A 58 0.15 5.80 -7.50
C ALA A 58 -0.28 4.33 -7.43
N ILE A 59 0.46 3.49 -6.70
CA ILE A 59 0.12 2.08 -6.51
C ILE A 59 -1.09 1.92 -5.58
N LEU A 60 -1.16 2.73 -4.51
CA LEU A 60 -2.31 2.77 -3.60
C LEU A 60 -3.62 3.10 -4.35
N GLU A 61 -3.62 4.17 -5.14
CA GLU A 61 -4.78 4.56 -5.96
C GLU A 61 -5.15 3.47 -6.98
N SER A 62 -4.15 2.83 -7.58
CA SER A 62 -4.37 1.70 -8.49
C SER A 62 -5.06 0.52 -7.80
N CYS A 63 -4.67 0.19 -6.56
CA CYS A 63 -5.35 -0.83 -5.76
C CYS A 63 -6.83 -0.48 -5.55
N TYR A 64 -7.15 0.77 -5.19
CA TYR A 64 -8.53 1.21 -4.99
C TYR A 64 -9.37 1.09 -6.26
N GLN A 65 -8.82 1.49 -7.40
CA GLN A 65 -9.52 1.41 -8.69
C GLN A 65 -9.83 -0.03 -9.11
N LYS A 66 -8.95 -0.99 -8.79
CA LYS A 66 -9.19 -2.40 -9.06
C LYS A 66 -10.15 -3.03 -8.07
N PHE A 67 -10.13 -2.59 -6.82
CA PHE A 67 -10.80 -3.24 -5.69
C PHE A 67 -12.24 -3.68 -5.99
N SER A 68 -13.10 -2.79 -6.47
CA SER A 68 -14.54 -3.08 -6.65
C SER A 68 -14.85 -4.20 -7.66
N LYS A 69 -14.00 -4.37 -8.68
CA LYS A 69 -14.24 -5.25 -9.84
C LYS A 69 -13.61 -6.64 -9.72
N GLN A 70 -13.04 -6.98 -8.58
CA GLN A 70 -12.33 -8.24 -8.38
C GLN A 70 -13.10 -9.23 -7.51
N ASP A 71 -12.72 -10.50 -7.60
CA ASP A 71 -13.19 -11.56 -6.71
C ASP A 71 -12.73 -11.31 -5.25
N LYS A 72 -13.30 -12.09 -4.32
CA LYS A 72 -13.03 -11.98 -2.89
C LYS A 72 -11.55 -12.17 -2.53
N TYR A 73 -10.88 -13.13 -3.16
CA TYR A 73 -9.48 -13.44 -2.89
C TYR A 73 -8.57 -12.29 -3.32
N THR A 74 -8.78 -11.79 -4.54
CA THR A 74 -8.02 -10.68 -5.10
C THR A 74 -8.28 -9.38 -4.32
N LYS A 75 -9.52 -9.13 -3.86
CA LYS A 75 -9.82 -8.02 -2.95
C LYS A 75 -9.03 -8.10 -1.64
N LEU A 76 -8.99 -9.28 -1.01
CA LEU A 76 -8.22 -9.49 0.21
C LEU A 76 -6.71 -9.26 -0.01
N MET A 77 -6.18 -9.74 -1.13
CA MET A 77 -4.78 -9.50 -1.53
C MET A 77 -4.51 -7.99 -1.70
N LEU A 78 -5.37 -7.26 -2.43
CA LEU A 78 -5.22 -5.83 -2.65
C LEU A 78 -5.30 -5.05 -1.33
N LEU A 79 -6.18 -5.45 -0.42
CA LEU A 79 -6.27 -4.86 0.91
C LEU A 79 -5.00 -5.09 1.73
N GLY A 80 -4.40 -6.28 1.62
CA GLY A 80 -3.09 -6.57 2.19
C GLY A 80 -1.96 -5.73 1.56
N CYS A 81 -2.06 -5.39 0.28
CA CYS A 81 -1.11 -4.47 -0.35
C CYS A 81 -1.26 -3.05 0.22
N ILE A 82 -2.51 -2.56 0.33
CA ILE A 82 -2.85 -1.26 0.92
C ILE A 82 -2.30 -1.17 2.35
N SER A 83 -2.56 -2.15 3.21
CA SER A 83 -2.10 -2.11 4.61
C SER A 83 -0.58 -2.03 4.73
N ARG A 84 0.16 -2.77 3.89
CA ARG A 84 1.63 -2.75 3.85
C ARG A 84 2.16 -1.40 3.39
N LEU A 85 1.56 -0.79 2.36
CA LEU A 85 1.94 0.55 1.90
C LEU A 85 1.70 1.60 2.99
N VAL A 86 0.55 1.54 3.67
CA VAL A 86 0.22 2.47 4.78
C VAL A 86 1.21 2.31 5.93
N TRP A 87 1.54 1.08 6.34
CA TRP A 87 2.56 0.83 7.35
C TRP A 87 3.91 1.46 6.96
N ILE A 88 4.42 1.17 5.76
CA ILE A 88 5.72 1.70 5.33
C ILE A 88 5.72 3.22 5.27
N TYR A 89 4.63 3.82 4.79
CA TYR A 89 4.46 5.27 4.78
C TYR A 89 4.55 5.84 6.21
N LEU A 90 3.76 5.34 7.15
CA LEU A 90 3.69 5.89 8.51
C LEU A 90 5.02 5.79 9.27
N PHE A 91 5.78 4.71 9.06
CA PHE A 91 6.99 4.42 9.82
C PHE A 91 8.30 4.83 9.11
N ARG A 92 8.32 5.09 7.80
CA ARG A 92 9.53 5.57 7.08
C ARG A 92 9.43 6.99 6.58
N CYS A 93 8.23 7.49 6.28
CA CYS A 93 8.03 8.84 5.74
C CYS A 93 7.76 9.82 6.88
N LYS A 94 8.72 10.73 7.09
CA LYS A 94 8.56 11.87 7.99
C LYS A 94 7.98 13.02 7.18
N GLU A 95 6.74 13.39 7.49
CA GLU A 95 6.01 14.53 6.91
C GLU A 95 5.34 15.29 8.04
N SER A 96 4.85 16.51 7.79
CA SER A 96 4.10 17.24 8.81
C SER A 96 2.81 16.49 9.20
N THR A 97 2.36 16.71 10.44
CA THR A 97 1.12 16.11 10.97
C THR A 97 -0.07 16.42 10.06
N SER A 98 -0.19 17.66 9.57
CA SER A 98 -1.28 18.06 8.67
C SER A 98 -1.27 17.30 7.34
N VAL A 99 -0.10 17.12 6.71
CA VAL A 99 0.00 16.37 5.45
C VAL A 99 -0.35 14.91 5.66
N THR A 100 0.12 14.34 6.76
CA THR A 100 -0.15 12.94 7.08
C THR A 100 -1.62 12.71 7.38
N TYR A 101 -2.23 13.58 8.18
CA TYR A 101 -3.65 13.54 8.49
C TYR A 101 -4.50 13.54 7.21
N LYS A 102 -4.22 14.45 6.26
CA LYS A 102 -4.95 14.52 4.98
C LYS A 102 -4.85 13.22 4.17
N LYS A 103 -3.66 12.61 4.12
CA LYS A 103 -3.46 11.32 3.43
C LYS A 103 -4.21 10.18 4.12
N LEU A 104 -4.14 10.10 5.44
CA LEU A 104 -4.87 9.11 6.23
C LEU A 104 -6.39 9.27 6.11
N ASP A 105 -6.90 10.49 6.20
CA ASP A 105 -8.31 10.81 6.01
C ASP A 105 -8.81 10.33 4.63
N THR A 106 -8.00 10.52 3.58
CA THR A 106 -8.31 10.04 2.23
C THR A 106 -8.36 8.50 2.17
N ILE A 107 -7.40 7.82 2.80
CA ILE A 107 -7.36 6.35 2.90
C ILE A 107 -8.60 5.84 3.63
N ILE A 108 -8.91 6.41 4.79
CA ILE A 108 -10.05 5.99 5.62
C ILE A 108 -11.37 6.22 4.89
N LYS A 109 -11.58 7.40 4.28
CA LYS A 109 -12.81 7.68 3.52
C LYS A 109 -12.99 6.77 2.31
N THR A 110 -11.90 6.34 1.69
CA THR A 110 -11.93 5.40 0.56
C THR A 110 -12.28 3.99 1.01
N LEU A 111 -11.72 3.53 2.13
CA LEU A 111 -11.94 2.18 2.67
C LEU A 111 -13.28 2.04 3.41
N PHE A 112 -13.77 3.12 4.02
CA PHE A 112 -14.99 3.17 4.82
C PHE A 112 -15.93 4.28 4.32
N PRO A 113 -16.53 4.16 3.12
CA PRO A 113 -17.34 5.23 2.57
C PRO A 113 -18.65 5.38 3.36
N PRO A 114 -19.08 6.60 3.71
CA PRO A 114 -20.26 6.84 4.54
C PRO A 114 -21.58 6.38 3.89
N PHE A 115 -21.64 6.35 2.56
CA PHE A 115 -22.87 6.08 1.80
C PHE A 115 -22.73 4.92 0.78
N ARG A 116 -21.58 4.24 0.72
CA ARG A 116 -21.30 3.16 -0.26
C ARG A 116 -20.56 2.00 0.41
N ARG A 117 -21.07 0.78 0.25
CA ARG A 117 -20.36 -0.46 0.60
C ARG A 117 -19.49 -0.92 -0.58
N ALA A 118 -18.44 -0.18 -0.94
CA ALA A 118 -17.46 -0.69 -1.92
C ALA A 118 -16.72 -1.92 -1.37
N VAL A 119 -16.56 -1.94 -0.04
CA VAL A 119 -16.18 -3.08 0.79
C VAL A 119 -17.42 -3.46 1.59
N HIS A 120 -17.88 -4.70 1.52
CA HIS A 120 -18.81 -5.22 2.53
C HIS A 120 -18.01 -6.02 3.56
N PRO A 121 -17.89 -5.53 4.81
CA PRO A 121 -17.07 -6.18 5.85
C PRO A 121 -17.51 -7.62 6.17
N SER A 122 -18.75 -8.00 5.86
CA SER A 122 -19.24 -9.38 5.98
C SER A 122 -18.58 -10.35 5.01
N ASP A 123 -18.09 -9.86 3.87
CA ASP A 123 -17.62 -10.72 2.77
C ASP A 123 -16.10 -10.86 2.75
N ILE A 124 -15.38 -10.03 3.51
CA ILE A 124 -13.90 -9.95 3.52
C ILE A 124 -13.42 -9.89 4.98
N PRO A 125 -12.44 -10.70 5.38
CA PRO A 125 -11.85 -10.63 6.72
C PRO A 125 -11.43 -9.21 7.13
N LEU A 126 -11.67 -8.85 8.39
CA LEU A 126 -11.48 -7.49 8.90
C LEU A 126 -10.03 -7.15 9.23
N ASP A 127 -9.13 -8.13 9.24
CA ASP A 127 -7.77 -8.04 9.75
C ASP A 127 -7.02 -6.82 9.22
N HIS A 128 -7.04 -6.61 7.91
CA HIS A 128 -6.32 -5.50 7.29
C HIS A 128 -7.00 -4.14 7.54
N PHE A 129 -8.32 -4.09 7.72
CA PHE A 129 -9.02 -2.86 8.13
C PHE A 129 -8.61 -2.48 9.55
N ILE A 130 -8.60 -3.45 10.46
CA ILE A 130 -8.17 -3.27 11.85
C ILE A 130 -6.71 -2.78 11.88
N LEU A 131 -5.83 -3.39 11.09
CA LEU A 131 -4.43 -2.95 10.99
C LEU A 131 -4.30 -1.50 10.53
N ILE A 132 -5.02 -1.08 9.49
CA ILE A 132 -4.94 0.29 8.97
C ILE A 132 -5.41 1.31 10.01
N VAL A 133 -6.50 1.02 10.73
CA VAL A 133 -6.98 1.88 11.83
C VAL A 133 -5.95 1.92 12.95
N TYR A 134 -5.46 0.76 13.38
CA TYR A 134 -4.44 0.64 14.42
C TYR A 134 -3.17 1.44 14.09
N PHE A 135 -2.65 1.32 12.87
CA PHE A 135 -1.46 2.06 12.45
C PHE A 135 -1.69 3.58 12.46
N SER A 136 -2.88 4.00 12.04
CA SER A 136 -3.27 5.42 12.04
C SER A 136 -3.27 6.00 13.45
N LEU A 137 -3.74 5.22 14.44
CA LEU A 137 -3.77 5.63 15.85
C LEU A 137 -2.40 5.56 16.53
N MET A 138 -1.52 4.62 16.12
CA MET A 138 -0.19 4.50 16.71
C MET A 138 0.71 5.70 16.42
N ARG A 139 0.57 6.34 15.26
CA ARG A 139 1.47 7.44 14.86
C ARG A 139 1.28 8.70 15.70
N ASP A 140 0.12 8.89 16.30
CA ASP A 140 -0.13 10.04 17.19
C ASP A 140 0.52 9.88 18.57
N VAL A 141 1.14 8.72 18.85
CA VAL A 141 1.73 8.38 20.17
C VAL A 141 3.27 8.59 20.21
N GLU A 142 3.90 8.96 19.09
CA GLU A 142 5.34 9.32 19.01
C GLU A 142 5.54 10.80 18.63
#